data_AF-A0A7C3MAH0-F1
#
_entry.id   AF-A0A7C3MAH0-F1
#
_cell.length_a   1.000
_cell.length_b   1.000
_cell.length_c   1.000
_cell.angle_alpha   90.00
_cell.angle_beta   90.00
_cell.angle_gamma   90.00
#
_symmetry.space_group_name_H-M   'P 1'
#
loop_
_entity.id
_entity.type
_entity.pdbx_description
1 polymer ?
#
loop_
_entity_poly.entity_id
_entity_poly.type
_entity_poly.pdbx_seq_one_letter_code
_entity_poly.pdbx_strand_id
1 'polypeptide(L)'
;MDDGELKENFISRIKEEIESQKIEFIYYKKDHSKERRGLSESKNIGLNLASNEIVFILDDDLGLKENFFKEIMKVWEKYKNDEKLVGVGGWIENLMIQKADLNCTLFRGIWKNLILYCPKLYVKHSLRGVYFAKLA
;
A
#
# COMPACT_ATOMS: atom_id res chain seq x y z
N MET A 1 10.59 6.13 -5.44
CA MET A 1 10.64 5.71 -6.85
C MET A 1 11.65 4.60 -7.04
N ASP A 2 11.26 3.55 -7.78
CA ASP A 2 12.10 2.39 -8.08
C ASP A 2 12.95 2.66 -9.33
N ASP A 3 12.32 3.11 -10.40
CA ASP A 3 12.94 3.48 -11.65
C ASP A 3 12.54 4.91 -12.07
N GLY A 4 13.42 5.56 -12.84
CA GLY A 4 13.20 6.90 -13.37
C GLY A 4 13.67 8.06 -12.48
N GLU A 5 13.58 9.25 -13.05
CA GLU A 5 13.88 10.51 -12.38
C GLU A 5 12.68 11.45 -12.50
N LEU A 6 12.16 11.87 -11.35
CA LEU A 6 11.24 13.00 -11.29
C LEU A 6 12.04 14.29 -11.35
N LYS A 7 11.58 15.25 -12.16
CA LYS A 7 12.20 16.57 -12.26
C LYS A 7 12.13 17.28 -10.90
N GLU A 8 13.23 17.90 -10.49
CA GLU A 8 13.31 18.60 -9.19
C GLU A 8 12.19 19.64 -9.03
N ASN A 9 11.93 20.43 -10.07
CA ASN A 9 10.89 21.45 -10.08
C ASN A 9 9.48 20.86 -9.81
N PHE A 10 9.23 19.63 -10.25
CA PHE A 10 7.97 18.94 -9.99
C PHE A 10 7.87 18.53 -8.53
N ILE A 11 8.95 17.95 -7.97
CA ILE A 11 9.02 17.53 -6.58
C ILE A 11 8.81 18.74 -5.66
N SER A 12 9.52 19.85 -5.91
CA SER A 12 9.40 21.07 -5.09
C SER A 12 7.98 21.63 -5.09
N ARG A 13 7.34 21.70 -6.25
CA ARG A 13 5.96 22.19 -6.36
C ARG A 13 4.97 21.32 -5.57
N ILE A 14 5.07 19.99 -5.69
CA ILE A 14 4.20 19.06 -4.96
C ILE A 14 4.46 19.14 -3.46
N LYS A 15 5.74 19.25 -3.06
CA LYS A 15 6.13 19.42 -1.67
C LYS A 15 5.47 20.66 -1.06
N GLU A 16 5.58 21.82 -1.72
CA GLU A 16 4.96 23.07 -1.26
C GLU A 16 3.44 22.94 -1.11
N GLU A 17 2.76 22.33 -2.08
CA GLU A 17 1.31 22.13 -2.06
C GLU A 17 0.85 21.24 -0.89
N ILE A 18 1.60 20.16 -0.60
CA ILE A 18 1.29 19.23 0.49
C ILE A 18 1.64 19.83 1.86
N GLU A 19 2.82 20.43 1.99
CA GLU A 19 3.26 21.04 3.25
C GLU A 19 2.40 22.27 3.63
N SER A 20 1.83 22.98 2.66
CA SER A 20 0.85 24.06 2.91
C SER A 20 -0.40 23.57 3.65
N GLN A 21 -0.72 22.28 3.53
CA GLN A 21 -1.82 21.62 4.22
C GLN A 21 -1.39 21.03 5.57
N LYS A 22 -0.16 21.31 6.02
CA LYS A 22 0.47 20.75 7.23
C LYS A 22 0.61 19.23 7.18
N ILE A 23 0.78 18.69 5.98
CA ILE A 23 1.04 17.27 5.73
C ILE A 23 2.54 17.11 5.45
N GLU A 24 3.17 16.14 6.10
CA GLU A 24 4.58 15.82 5.84
C GLU A 24 4.73 15.19 4.45
N PHE A 25 5.66 15.71 3.65
CA PHE A 25 5.99 15.16 2.34
C PHE A 25 7.39 14.54 2.34
N ILE A 26 7.43 13.21 2.14
CA ILE A 26 8.68 12.46 2.03
C ILE A 26 8.81 11.95 0.60
N TYR A 27 9.83 12.45 -0.10
CA TYR A 27 10.26 11.87 -1.38
C TYR A 27 11.48 10.98 -1.17
N TYR A 28 11.38 9.72 -1.62
CA TYR A 28 12.47 8.76 -1.55
C TYR A 28 12.79 8.18 -2.93
N LYS A 29 14.03 8.34 -3.37
CA LYS A 29 14.57 7.71 -4.58
C LYS A 29 15.57 6.64 -4.15
N LYS A 30 15.37 5.39 -4.59
CA LYS A 30 16.24 4.29 -4.21
C LYS A 30 17.64 4.44 -4.80
N ASP A 31 18.65 4.19 -3.97
CA ASP A 31 20.03 4.04 -4.39
C ASP A 31 20.30 2.57 -4.74
N HIS A 32 20.23 2.25 -6.04
CA HIS A 32 20.42 0.88 -6.54
C HIS A 32 21.82 0.29 -6.30
N SER A 33 22.78 1.08 -5.81
CA SER A 33 24.07 0.53 -5.35
C SER A 33 23.98 -0.14 -3.98
N LYS A 34 22.94 0.18 -3.20
CA LYS A 34 22.73 -0.30 -1.82
C LYS A 34 21.42 -1.06 -1.66
N GLU A 35 20.39 -0.64 -2.39
CA GLU A 35 19.02 -1.11 -2.24
C GLU A 35 18.60 -1.99 -3.41
N ARG A 36 17.77 -2.99 -3.13
CA ARG A 36 17.29 -3.91 -4.15
C ARG A 36 16.18 -3.27 -5.00
N ARG A 37 16.17 -3.65 -6.27
CA ARG A 37 15.05 -3.36 -7.17
C ARG A 37 13.82 -4.16 -6.78
N GLY A 38 12.64 -3.65 -7.15
CA GLY A 38 11.39 -4.36 -7.05
C GLY A 38 10.37 -3.69 -6.14
N LEU A 39 9.10 -3.95 -6.45
CA LEU A 39 7.93 -3.38 -5.78
C LEU A 39 7.88 -3.72 -4.29
N SER A 40 8.18 -4.97 -3.94
CA SER A 40 8.23 -5.43 -2.55
C SER A 40 9.22 -4.63 -1.70
N GLU A 41 10.42 -4.38 -2.23
CA GLU A 41 11.44 -3.62 -1.52
C GLU A 41 11.00 -2.15 -1.36
N SER A 42 10.47 -1.55 -2.43
CA SER A 42 9.94 -0.19 -2.40
C SER A 42 8.83 -0.02 -1.35
N LYS A 43 7.93 -1.01 -1.23
CA LYS A 43 6.85 -1.02 -0.22
C LYS A 43 7.41 -1.15 1.20
N ASN A 44 8.40 -2.01 1.43
CA ASN A 44 9.02 -2.17 2.74
C ASN A 44 9.78 -0.90 3.17
N ILE A 45 10.53 -0.27 2.26
CA ILE A 45 11.20 1.02 2.54
C ILE A 45 10.15 2.08 2.89
N GLY A 46 9.07 2.18 2.10
CA GLY A 46 7.97 3.11 2.39
C GLY A 46 7.34 2.89 3.77
N LEU A 47 7.12 1.63 4.16
CA LEU A 47 6.62 1.29 5.51
C LEU A 47 7.58 1.71 6.62
N ASN A 48 8.89 1.58 6.43
CA ASN A 48 9.89 2.02 7.41
C ASN A 48 10.02 3.55 7.52
N LEU A 49 9.68 4.28 6.44
CA LEU A 49 9.68 5.75 6.42
C LEU A 49 8.39 6.33 7.01
N ALA A 50 7.29 5.58 6.99
CA ALA A 50 6.02 6.03 7.53
C ALA A 50 6.05 6.02 9.06
N SER A 51 5.69 7.15 9.66
CA SER A 51 5.64 7.34 11.12
C SER A 51 4.25 7.13 11.73
N ASN A 52 3.23 6.97 10.89
CA ASN A 52 1.83 6.88 11.31
C ASN A 52 1.43 5.43 11.66
N GLU A 53 0.51 5.27 12.62
CA GLU A 53 -0.03 3.95 12.99
C GLU A 53 -0.72 3.24 11.83
N ILE A 54 -1.31 4.03 10.92
CA ILE A 54 -2.07 3.57 9.77
C ILE A 54 -1.35 4.01 8.49
N VAL A 55 -1.04 3.04 7.63
CA VAL A 55 -0.38 3.29 6.34
C VAL A 55 -1.22 2.72 5.20
N PHE A 56 -1.49 3.56 4.20
CA PHE A 56 -2.07 3.16 2.92
C PHE A 56 -0.97 3.06 1.87
N ILE A 57 -0.88 1.91 1.20
CA ILE A 57 -0.01 1.70 0.05
C ILE A 57 -0.88 1.78 -1.20
N LEU A 58 -0.63 2.78 -2.05
CA LEU A 58 -1.35 3.03 -3.29
C LEU A 58 -0.37 2.96 -4.48
N ASP A 59 -0.78 2.29 -5.55
CA ASP A 59 -0.07 2.29 -6.84
C ASP A 59 -0.55 3.50 -7.69
N ASP A 60 0.24 3.93 -8.68
CA ASP A 60 0.01 5.14 -9.49
C ASP A 60 -1.05 4.98 -10.59
N ASP A 61 -1.38 3.75 -10.95
CA ASP A 61 -2.36 3.38 -11.98
C ASP A 61 -3.76 3.09 -11.42
N LEU A 62 -4.05 3.52 -10.19
CA LEU A 62 -5.29 3.21 -9.50
C LEU A 62 -6.38 4.28 -9.66
N GLY A 63 -7.58 3.84 -10.03
CA GLY A 63 -8.82 4.61 -9.85
C GLY A 63 -9.51 4.21 -8.55
N LEU A 64 -9.55 5.12 -7.56
CA LEU A 64 -10.25 4.88 -6.30
C LEU A 64 -11.73 5.32 -6.40
N LYS A 65 -12.65 4.51 -5.86
CA LYS A 65 -14.04 4.93 -5.68
C LYS A 65 -14.12 5.99 -4.60
N GLU A 66 -15.10 6.88 -4.70
CA GLU A 66 -15.31 7.99 -3.75
C GLU A 66 -15.40 7.51 -2.28
N ASN A 67 -16.03 6.36 -2.04
CA ASN A 67 -16.20 5.80 -0.69
C ASN A 67 -15.08 4.81 -0.28
N PHE A 68 -13.99 4.70 -1.04
CA PHE A 68 -12.94 3.70 -0.83
C PHE A 68 -12.38 3.74 0.60
N PHE A 69 -11.87 4.89 1.04
CA PHE A 69 -11.29 5.05 2.39
C PHE A 69 -12.32 4.78 3.49
N LYS A 70 -13.56 5.22 3.29
CA LYS A 70 -14.66 4.98 4.25
C LYS A 70 -14.94 3.49 4.45
N GLU A 71 -15.00 2.72 3.37
CA GLU A 71 -15.25 1.28 3.45
C GLU A 71 -14.06 0.51 4.04
N ILE A 72 -12.82 0.88 3.66
CA ILE A 72 -11.61 0.29 4.26
C ILE A 72 -11.56 0.55 5.76
N MET A 73 -11.79 1.80 6.19
CA MET A 73 -11.78 2.16 7.61
C MET A 73 -12.90 1.45 8.40
N LYS A 74 -14.07 1.26 7.78
CA LYS A 74 -15.16 0.48 8.40
C LYS A 74 -14.76 -0.97 8.67
N VAL A 75 -14.03 -1.60 7.76
CA VAL A 75 -13.52 -2.97 7.95
C VAL A 75 -12.42 -2.97 9.01
N TRP A 76 -11.49 -2.01 8.96
CA TRP A 76 -10.44 -1.86 9.95
C TRP A 76 -11.02 -1.74 11.37
N GLU A 77 -11.88 -0.76 11.61
CA GLU A 77 -12.49 -0.50 12.92
C GLU A 77 -13.24 -1.72 13.47
N LYS A 78 -13.86 -2.50 12.59
CA LYS A 78 -14.57 -3.73 12.98
C LYS A 78 -13.64 -4.83 13.47
N TYR A 79 -12.43 -4.94 12.91
CA TYR A 79 -11.54 -6.09 13.15
C TYR A 79 -10.18 -5.72 13.78
N LYS A 80 -9.90 -4.44 14.08
CA LYS A 80 -8.60 -3.96 14.59
C LYS A 80 -8.13 -4.59 15.91
N ASN A 81 -9.03 -5.22 16.66
CA ASN A 81 -8.73 -5.93 17.90
C ASN A 81 -8.48 -7.44 17.68
N ASP A 82 -8.63 -7.94 16.46
CA ASP A 82 -8.28 -9.32 16.11
C ASP A 82 -6.76 -9.40 15.92
N GLU A 83 -6.09 -10.14 16.79
CA GLU A 83 -4.63 -10.34 16.75
C GLU A 83 -4.13 -10.97 15.45
N LYS A 84 -5.02 -11.61 14.68
CA LYS A 84 -4.69 -12.21 13.40
C LYS A 84 -4.80 -11.22 12.23
N LEU A 85 -5.44 -10.07 12.42
CA LEU A 85 -5.55 -9.04 11.39
C LEU A 85 -4.21 -8.34 11.21
N VAL A 86 -3.67 -8.38 9.98
CA VAL A 86 -2.42 -7.67 9.66
C VAL A 86 -2.61 -6.57 8.62
N GLY A 87 -3.76 -6.55 7.95
CA GLY A 87 -4.07 -5.54 6.96
C GLY A 87 -5.43 -5.73 6.30
N VAL A 88 -5.88 -4.66 5.64
CA VAL A 88 -7.13 -4.63 4.87
C VAL A 88 -6.79 -4.30 3.42
N GLY A 89 -7.31 -5.08 2.49
CA GLY A 89 -7.09 -4.90 1.05
C GLY A 89 -8.35 -4.42 0.33
N GLY A 90 -8.15 -3.53 -0.65
CA GLY A 90 -9.19 -3.17 -1.61
C GLY A 90 -9.47 -4.30 -2.61
N TRP A 91 -10.64 -4.26 -3.26
CA TRP A 91 -10.96 -5.12 -4.39
C TRP A 91 -10.62 -4.44 -5.72
N ILE A 92 -9.99 -5.16 -6.64
CA ILE A 92 -9.68 -4.66 -8.00
C ILE A 92 -10.82 -5.07 -8.93
N GLU A 93 -11.61 -4.10 -9.37
CA GLU A 93 -12.78 -4.34 -10.24
C GLU A 93 -12.38 -4.77 -11.67
N ASN A 94 -11.22 -4.34 -12.17
CA ASN A 94 -10.78 -4.55 -13.55
C ASN A 94 -9.78 -5.71 -13.73
N LEU A 95 -9.93 -6.80 -12.97
CA LEU A 95 -9.08 -7.98 -13.15
C LEU A 95 -9.44 -8.71 -14.45
N MET A 96 -8.68 -8.50 -15.52
CA MET A 96 -8.49 -9.56 -16.52
C MET A 96 -7.64 -10.66 -15.85
N ILE A 97 -8.28 -11.77 -15.46
CA ILE A 97 -7.61 -12.90 -14.84
C ILE A 97 -6.62 -13.50 -15.85
N GLN A 98 -5.33 -13.19 -15.70
CA GLN A 98 -4.28 -14.11 -16.11
C GLN A 98 -3.96 -14.99 -14.90
N LYS A 99 -4.16 -16.31 -15.06
CA LYS A 99 -3.90 -17.32 -14.02
C LYS A 99 -2.48 -17.12 -13.45
N ALA A 100 -2.38 -16.67 -12.20
CA ALA A 100 -1.16 -16.72 -11.42
C ALA A 100 -1.38 -17.62 -10.21
N ASP A 101 -0.48 -18.58 -10.03
CA ASP A 101 -0.51 -19.61 -9.01
C ASP A 101 -0.63 -19.02 -7.59
N LEU A 102 -1.81 -19.22 -6.99
CA LEU A 102 -2.14 -18.81 -5.62
C LEU A 102 -1.69 -19.89 -4.63
N ASN A 103 -0.43 -19.82 -4.18
CA ASN A 103 0.03 -20.52 -2.97
C ASN A 103 -0.04 -19.67 -1.69
N CYS A 104 -0.56 -18.45 -1.78
CA CYS A 104 -1.11 -17.76 -0.60
C CYS A 104 -2.58 -18.12 -0.51
N THR A 105 -3.00 -18.78 0.56
CA THR A 105 -4.40 -19.15 0.80
C THR A 105 -5.24 -17.88 0.95
N LEU A 106 -5.68 -17.33 -0.18
CA LEU A 106 -6.74 -16.35 -0.25
C LEU A 106 -8.00 -17.07 0.22
N PHE A 107 -8.52 -16.71 1.38
CA PHE A 107 -9.89 -17.09 1.72
C PHE A 107 -10.81 -16.42 0.71
N ARG A 108 -11.24 -17.20 -0.30
CA ARG A 108 -12.39 -16.89 -1.17
C ARG A 108 -13.65 -16.97 -0.31
N GLY A 109 -13.83 -15.96 0.54
CA GLY A 109 -15.11 -15.68 1.18
C GLY A 109 -15.88 -14.70 0.31
N ILE A 110 -17.14 -15.02 0.04
CA ILE A 110 -18.10 -14.22 -0.74
C ILE A 110 -18.42 -12.91 0.02
N TRP A 111 -17.49 -11.95 0.10
CA TRP A 111 -17.74 -10.63 0.68
C TRP A 111 -16.85 -9.55 0.03
N LYS A 112 -17.40 -8.35 -0.09
CA LYS A 112 -16.93 -7.18 -0.86
C LYS A 112 -15.53 -6.62 -0.52
N ASN A 113 -14.78 -7.18 0.43
CA ASN A 113 -13.48 -6.69 0.87
C ASN A 113 -12.51 -7.86 1.16
N LEU A 114 -11.24 -7.73 0.78
CA LEU A 114 -10.21 -8.74 1.02
C LEU A 114 -9.53 -8.47 2.38
N ILE A 115 -9.59 -9.43 3.31
CA ILE A 115 -8.85 -9.37 4.57
C ILE A 115 -7.58 -10.20 4.41
N LEU A 116 -6.41 -9.59 4.63
CA LEU A 116 -5.13 -10.28 4.55
C LEU A 116 -4.69 -10.73 5.94
N TYR A 117 -4.35 -12.00 6.03
CA TYR A 117 -3.78 -12.65 7.20
C TYR A 117 -2.32 -13.03 6.88
N CYS A 118 -1.35 -12.44 7.57
CA CYS A 118 0.07 -12.78 7.41
C CYS A 118 0.83 -12.53 8.72
N PRO A 119 1.35 -13.55 9.41
CA PRO A 119 1.93 -13.43 10.76
C PRO A 119 3.21 -12.59 10.86
N LYS A 120 3.77 -12.10 9.75
CA LYS A 120 4.80 -11.04 9.69
C LYS A 120 4.53 -10.16 8.47
N LEU A 121 4.45 -8.85 8.65
CA LEU A 121 4.21 -7.90 7.57
C LEU A 121 5.47 -7.70 6.71
N TYR A 122 5.78 -8.70 5.89
CA TYR A 122 6.72 -8.57 4.78
C TYR A 122 5.93 -8.73 3.48
N VAL A 123 5.97 -7.73 2.60
CA VAL A 123 5.34 -7.83 1.27
C VAL A 123 6.17 -8.80 0.42
N LYS A 124 5.95 -10.11 0.58
CA LYS A 124 6.80 -11.17 0.01
C LYS A 124 6.58 -11.40 -1.49
N HIS A 125 5.50 -10.88 -2.07
CA HIS A 125 5.17 -11.04 -3.49
C HIS A 125 4.65 -9.73 -4.11
N SER A 126 4.84 -9.57 -5.42
CA SER A 126 4.43 -8.43 -6.24
C SER A 126 2.90 -8.36 -6.39
N LEU A 127 2.19 -8.28 -5.28
CA LEU A 127 0.76 -8.08 -5.28
C LEU A 127 0.50 -6.63 -5.75
N ARG A 128 -0.15 -6.50 -6.90
CA ARG A 128 -0.74 -5.25 -7.38
C ARG A 128 -2.01 -5.01 -6.58
N GLY A 129 -2.17 -3.82 -6.02
CA GLY A 129 -3.36 -3.49 -5.23
C GLY A 129 -3.09 -2.58 -4.05
N VAL A 130 -4.20 -2.10 -3.46
CA VAL A 130 -4.17 -1.27 -2.26
C VAL A 130 -4.08 -2.14 -1.02
N TYR A 131 -3.06 -1.87 -0.20
CA TYR A 131 -2.85 -2.55 1.07
C TYR A 131 -2.84 -1.52 2.20
N PHE A 132 -3.57 -1.85 3.26
CA PHE A 132 -3.52 -1.17 4.54
C PHE A 132 -2.68 -2.01 5.50
N ALA A 133 -1.77 -1.38 6.25
CA ALA A 133 -1.01 -2.02 7.30
C ALA A 133 -1.03 -1.19 8.59
N LYS A 134 -1.10 -1.87 9.73
CA LYS A 134 -0.81 -1.28 11.05
C LYS A 134 0.63 -1.56 11.41
N LEU A 135 1.39 -0.52 11.71
CA LEU A 135 2.73 -0.66 12.30
C LEU A 135 2.56 -0.83 13.81
N ALA A 136 3.18 -1.89 14.36
CA ALA A 136 3.13 -2.27 15.77
C ALA A 136 4.38 -1.76 16.50
#